data_AF-W2PK32-F1
#
_entry.id   AF-W2PK32-F1
#
_cell.length_a   1.000
_cell.length_b   1.000
_cell.length_c   1.000
_cell.angle_alpha   90.00
_cell.angle_beta   90.00
_cell.angle_gamma   90.00
#
_symmetry.space_group_name_H-M   'P 1'
#
loop_
_entity.id
_entity.type
_entity.pdbx_description
1 polymer ?
#
loop_
_entity_poly.entity_id
_entity_poly.type
_entity_poly.pdbx_seq_one_letter_code
_entity_poly.pdbx_strand_id
1 'polypeptide(L)' 'MDPFHVDDSGNRITLQSQLELVDRAEPARVQWNYCDSDEARTQHLSQALKDRLLDETERGQYNISDDFP' A
#
# COMPACT_ATOMS: atom_id res chain seq x y z
N MET A 1 1.40 25.92 -9.86
CA MET A 1 0.69 24.70 -10.25
C MET A 1 -0.35 24.45 -9.19
N ASP A 2 -1.61 24.74 -9.46
CA ASP A 2 -2.72 24.35 -8.58
C ASP A 2 -2.97 22.85 -8.79
N PRO A 3 -2.84 21.98 -7.78
CA PRO A 3 -2.90 20.53 -7.95
C PRO A 3 -4.36 20.03 -7.95
N PHE A 4 -5.29 20.79 -8.52
CA PHE A 4 -6.66 20.32 -8.65
C PHE A 4 -6.74 19.33 -9.81
N HIS A 5 -6.93 18.05 -9.48
CA HIS A 5 -7.39 17.08 -10.46
C HIS A 5 -8.79 17.50 -10.89
N VAL A 6 -8.93 17.76 -12.19
CA VAL A 6 -10.21 18.07 -12.84
C VAL A 6 -10.62 16.88 -13.69
N ASP A 7 -11.91 16.58 -13.73
CA ASP A 7 -12.43 15.51 -14.56
C ASP A 7 -12.51 15.95 -16.04
N ASP A 8 -12.88 15.03 -16.93
CA ASP A 8 -13.00 15.31 -18.37
C ASP A 8 -14.03 16.40 -18.70
N SER A 9 -14.87 16.78 -17.73
CA SER A 9 -15.84 17.88 -17.83
C SER A 9 -15.36 19.20 -17.22
N GLY A 10 -14.11 19.24 -16.73
CA GLY A 10 -13.49 20.42 -16.12
C GLY A 10 -13.95 20.70 -14.68
N ASN A 11 -14.69 19.77 -14.06
CA ASN A 11 -15.12 19.90 -12.68
C ASN A 11 -14.02 19.43 -11.72
N ARG A 12 -13.96 20.04 -10.55
CA ARG A 12 -13.03 19.61 -9.50
C ARG A 12 -13.38 18.20 -9.04
N ILE A 13 -12.41 17.31 -9.13
CA ILE A 13 -12.54 15.93 -8.66
C ILE A 13 -12.64 15.96 -7.13
N THR A 14 -13.60 15.23 -6.59
CA THR A 14 -13.76 15.10 -5.13
C THR A 14 -12.61 14.28 -4.54
N LEU A 15 -12.31 14.47 -3.26
CA LEU A 15 -11.25 13.71 -2.57
C LEU A 15 -11.46 12.19 -2.70
N GLN A 16 -12.71 11.74 -2.60
CA GLN A 16 -13.05 10.32 -2.72
C GLN A 16 -12.75 9.78 -4.13
N SER A 17 -13.14 10.52 -5.17
CA SER A 17 -12.85 10.13 -6.56
C SER A 17 -11.35 10.16 -6.85
N GLN A 18 -10.59 11.08 -6.22
CA GLN A 18 -9.14 11.11 -6.35
C GLN A 18 -8.49 9.88 -5.70
N LEU A 19 -8.98 9.45 -4.53
CA LEU A 19 -8.55 8.21 -3.88
C LEU A 19 -8.84 7.00 -4.77
N GLU A 20 -10.07 6.88 -5.32
CA GLU A 20 -10.42 5.78 -6.23
C GLU A 20 -9.54 5.72 -7.47
N LEU A 21 -9.14 6.86 -8.03
CA LEU A 21 -8.20 6.92 -9.16
C LEU A 21 -6.81 6.43 -8.77
N VAL A 22 -6.29 6.86 -7.61
CA VAL A 22 -5.00 6.39 -7.10
C VAL A 22 -5.06 4.90 -6.78
N ASP A 23 -6.16 4.42 -6.21
CA ASP A 23 -6.37 3.02 -5.86
C ASP A 23 -6.45 2.13 -7.10
N ARG A 24 -7.05 2.63 -8.19
CA ARG A 24 -7.07 1.94 -9.49
C ARG A 24 -5.70 1.95 -10.18
N ALA A 25 -4.96 3.05 -10.07
CA ALA A 25 -3.63 3.18 -10.66
C ALA A 25 -2.58 2.37 -9.89
N GLU A 26 -2.73 2.29 -8.57
CA GLU A 26 -1.81 1.60 -7.65
C GLU A 26 -2.59 0.66 -6.72
N PRO A 27 -3.16 -0.45 -7.24
CA PRO A 27 -3.98 -1.37 -6.45
C PRO A 27 -3.22 -2.00 -5.28
N ALA A 28 -1.89 -2.12 -5.38
CA ALA A 28 -1.03 -2.58 -4.30
C ALA A 28 -1.02 -1.64 -3.08
N ARG A 29 -1.20 -0.33 -3.27
CA ARG A 29 -1.22 0.68 -2.19
C ARG A 29 -2.42 0.50 -1.26
N VAL A 30 -3.59 0.17 -1.81
CA VAL A 30 -4.79 -0.13 -1.00
C VAL A 30 -4.58 -1.40 -0.19
N GLN A 31 -4.04 -2.44 -0.83
CA GLN A 31 -3.84 -3.74 -0.20
C GLN A 31 -2.87 -3.66 0.98
N TRP A 32 -1.83 -2.82 0.91
CA TRP A 32 -0.87 -2.67 1.99
C TRP A 32 -1.43 -1.95 3.22
N ASN A 33 -2.46 -1.11 3.07
CA ASN A 33 -3.13 -0.42 4.18
C ASN A 33 -4.24 -1.25 4.84
N TYR A 34 -4.61 -2.40 4.26
CA TYR A 34 -5.80 -3.17 4.65
C TYR A 34 -5.48 -4.64 4.98
N CYS A 35 -4.27 -4.90 5.46
CA CYS A 35 -3.89 -6.24 5.93
C CYS A 35 -3.52 -6.19 7.40
N ASP A 36 -4.39 -6.77 8.23
CA ASP A 36 -4.22 -6.83 9.68
C ASP A 36 -3.17 -7.86 10.13
N SER A 37 -2.66 -8.69 9.22
CA SER A 37 -1.59 -9.67 9.51
C SER A 37 -0.61 -9.82 8.34
N ASP A 38 0.56 -10.37 8.63
CA ASP A 38 1.59 -10.64 7.61
C ASP A 38 1.16 -11.71 6.61
N GLU A 39 0.42 -12.72 7.06
CA GLU A 39 -0.15 -13.75 6.20
C GLU A 39 -1.12 -13.13 5.20
N ALA A 40 -1.94 -12.17 5.63
CA ALA A 40 -2.84 -11.44 4.73
C ALA A 40 -2.07 -10.63 3.68
N ARG A 41 -0.94 -10.01 4.05
CA ARG A 41 -0.08 -9.27 3.10
C ARG A 41 0.59 -10.16 2.07
N THR A 42 0.94 -11.38 2.47
CA THR A 42 1.70 -12.31 1.64
C THR A 42 0.82 -13.31 0.89
N GLN A 43 -0.49 -13.35 1.15
CA GLN A 43 -1.41 -14.34 0.58
C GLN A 43 -1.35 -14.43 -0.94
N HIS A 44 -1.18 -13.29 -1.62
CA HIS A 44 -1.15 -13.16 -3.08
C HIS A 44 0.20 -13.50 -3.71
N LEU A 45 1.25 -13.70 -2.90
CA LEU A 45 2.57 -14.07 -3.40
C LEU A 45 2.60 -15.53 -3.84
N SER A 46 3.35 -15.81 -4.90
CA SER A 46 3.68 -17.17 -5.32
C SER A 46 4.44 -17.92 -4.23
N GLN A 47 4.30 -19.24 -4.16
CA GLN A 47 4.97 -20.06 -3.14
C GLN A 47 6.49 -19.85 -3.15
N ALA A 48 7.12 -19.77 -4.33
CA ALA A 48 8.55 -19.52 -4.46
C ALA A 48 9.02 -18.16 -3.89
N LEU A 49 8.12 -17.17 -3.80
CA LEU A 49 8.40 -15.89 -3.13
C LEU A 49 8.13 -15.98 -1.63
N LYS A 50 7.10 -16.73 -1.23
CA LYS A 50 6.80 -17.01 0.19
C LYS A 50 7.94 -17.75 0.87
N ASP A 51 8.55 -18.72 0.20
CA ASP A 51 9.69 -19.50 0.71
C ASP A 51 10.98 -18.66 0.85
N ARG A 52 10.99 -17.43 0.31
CA ARG A 52 12.11 -16.47 0.44
C ARG A 52 11.80 -15.33 1.40
N LEU A 53 10.64 -15.34 2.04
CA LEU A 53 10.32 -14.39 3.10
C LEU A 53 11.16 -14.71 4.34
N LEU A 54 11.56 -13.66 5.04
CA LEU A 54 12.19 -13.80 6.36
C LEU A 54 11.15 -14.29 7.35
N ASP A 55 11.55 -15.21 8.23
CA ASP A 55 10.68 -15.68 9.30
C ASP A 55 10.35 -14.54 10.27
N GLU A 56 9.19 -14.60 10.93
CA GLU A 56 8.75 -13.57 11.87
C GLU A 56 9.80 -13.28 12.96
N THR A 57 10.51 -14.31 13.41
CA THR A 57 11.58 -14.22 14.40
C THR A 57 12.79 -13.41 13.90
N GLU A 58 13.12 -13.52 12.61
CA GLU A 58 14.19 -12.77 11.96
C GLU A 58 13.74 -11.33 11.69
N ARG A 59 12.46 -11.13 11.36
CA ARG A 59 11.89 -9.80 11.13
C ARG A 59 11.85 -8.94 12.38
N GLY A 60 11.61 -9.53 13.56
CA GLY A 60 11.67 -8.83 14.85
C GLY A 60 13.06 -8.33 15.25
N GLN A 61 14.14 -8.85 14.65
CA GLN A 61 15.49 -8.31 14.85
C GLN A 61 15.72 -7.01 14.07
N TYR A 62 14.92 -6.76 13.04
CA TYR A 62 14.88 -5.50 12.30
C TYR A 62 13.78 -4.58 12.85
N ASN A 63 13.49 -4.64 14.15
CA ASN A 63 12.76 -3.57 14.82
C ASN A 63 13.48 -2.28 14.48
N ILE A 64 12.90 -1.54 13.54
CA ILE A 64 13.31 -0.22 13.14
C ILE A 64 13.30 0.55 14.46
N SER A 65 14.47 0.97 14.94
CA SER A 65 14.54 1.86 16.08
C SER A 65 13.52 2.98 15.82
N ASP A 66 12.58 3.19 16.73
CA ASP A 66 11.65 4.33 16.74
C ASP A 66 12.38 5.69 16.83
N ASP A 67 13.70 5.70 16.67
CA ASP A 67 14.56 6.87 16.52
C ASP A 67 14.48 7.39 15.08
N PHE A 68 13.29 7.85 14.69
CA PHE A 68 13.14 8.81 13.61
C PHE A 68 13.15 10.22 14.23
N PRO A 69 14.04 11.13 13.76
CA PRO A 69 14.11 12.51 14.27
C PRO A 69 12.89 13.37 13.93
#